data_AF-A0A2N9B305-F1
#
_entry.id   AF-A0A2N9B305-F1
#
_cell.length_a   1.000
_cell.length_b   1.000
_cell.length_c   1.000
_cell.angle_alpha   90.00
_cell.angle_beta   90.00
_cell.angle_gamma   90.00
#
_symmetry.space_group_name_H-M   'P 1'
#
loop_
_entity.id
_entity.type
_entity.pdbx_description
1 polymer ?
#
loop_
_entity_poly.entity_id
_entity_poly.type
_entity_poly.pdbx_seq_one_letter_code
_entity_poly.pdbx_strand_id
1 'polypeptide(L)'
;MKRGDTLSKIAVMHRVTLDQILEWNPQITNPDLIYPGQRIRVAPPEMEGEYEPFPGADFFQPSVSSPIIEAMGYRLIEEGCSAYADGPDSQWSEADRKSYAKWQRKLGFGGRDADGIPGRKSWERLHVPAVYE
;
A
#
# COMPACT_ATOMS: atom_id res chain seq x y z
N MET A 1 -9.42 -27.01 15.65
CA MET A 1 -8.99 -26.06 14.61
C MET A 1 -9.31 -26.71 13.26
N LYS A 2 -10.29 -26.21 12.50
CA LYS A 2 -10.61 -26.79 11.18
C LYS A 2 -9.73 -26.12 10.14
N ARG A 3 -9.29 -26.88 9.13
CA ARG A 3 -8.22 -26.45 8.23
C ARG A 3 -8.69 -25.37 7.22
N GLY A 4 -9.96 -25.38 6.82
CA GLY A 4 -10.63 -24.24 6.18
C GLY A 4 -10.85 -22.99 7.06
N ASP A 5 -10.83 -23.12 8.40
CA ASP A 5 -10.89 -21.93 9.29
C ASP A 5 -9.61 -21.10 9.17
N THR A 6 -8.48 -21.72 8.83
CA THR A 6 -7.19 -21.02 8.77
C THR A 6 -7.15 -20.05 7.59
N LEU A 7 -7.44 -20.52 6.38
CA LEU A 7 -7.52 -19.65 5.20
C LEU A 7 -8.62 -18.58 5.38
N SER A 8 -9.76 -18.97 5.93
CA SER A 8 -10.85 -18.01 6.22
C SER A 8 -10.43 -16.94 7.24
N LYS A 9 -9.64 -17.28 8.26
CA LYS A 9 -9.08 -16.29 9.21
C LYS A 9 -8.06 -15.36 8.57
N ILE A 10 -7.22 -15.90 7.69
CA ILE A 10 -6.26 -15.10 6.91
C ILE A 10 -7.01 -14.13 6.01
N ALA A 11 -8.03 -14.60 5.29
CA ALA A 11 -8.93 -13.77 4.48
C ALA A 11 -9.52 -12.61 5.29
N VAL A 12 -10.10 -12.89 6.46
CA VAL A 12 -10.64 -11.85 7.36
C VAL A 12 -9.56 -10.86 7.81
N MET A 13 -8.38 -11.34 8.19
CA MET A 13 -7.27 -10.50 8.65
C MET A 13 -6.80 -9.53 7.56
N HIS A 14 -6.77 -9.99 6.31
CA HIS A 14 -6.34 -9.20 5.16
C HIS A 14 -7.50 -8.49 4.43
N ARG A 15 -8.74 -8.65 4.92
CA ARG A 15 -9.98 -8.09 4.33
C ARG A 15 -10.20 -8.50 2.88
N VAL A 16 -9.87 -9.73 2.55
CA VAL A 16 -10.12 -10.37 1.24
C VAL A 16 -11.04 -11.57 1.42
N THR A 17 -11.55 -12.14 0.33
CA THR A 17 -12.39 -13.35 0.38
C THR A 17 -11.55 -14.63 0.30
N LEU A 18 -12.13 -15.76 0.72
CA LEU A 18 -11.48 -17.07 0.57
C LEU A 18 -11.23 -17.40 -0.92
N ASP A 19 -12.22 -17.13 -1.78
CA ASP A 19 -12.10 -17.31 -3.23
C ASP A 19 -10.93 -16.51 -3.81
N GLN A 20 -10.78 -15.24 -3.43
CA GLN A 20 -9.63 -14.43 -3.86
C GLN A 20 -8.28 -15.03 -3.42
N ILE A 21 -8.19 -15.52 -2.18
CA ILE A 21 -6.97 -16.20 -1.73
C ILE A 21 -6.70 -17.45 -2.57
N LEU A 22 -7.71 -18.24 -2.91
CA LEU A 22 -7.52 -19.45 -3.73
C LEU A 22 -7.13 -19.10 -5.17
N GLU A 23 -7.74 -18.06 -5.73
CA GLU A 23 -7.41 -17.54 -7.05
C GLU A 23 -5.92 -17.10 -7.14
N TRP A 24 -5.42 -16.42 -6.11
CA TRP A 24 -4.04 -15.93 -6.07
C TRP A 24 -3.02 -16.99 -5.66
N ASN A 25 -3.47 -18.15 -5.22
CA ASN A 25 -2.62 -19.27 -4.83
C ASN A 25 -2.98 -20.54 -5.60
N PRO A 26 -2.78 -20.58 -6.93
CA PRO A 26 -3.09 -21.75 -7.74
C PRO A 26 -2.29 -22.99 -7.30
N GLN A 27 -1.20 -22.83 -6.56
CA GLN A 27 -0.44 -23.93 -5.95
C GLN A 27 -1.17 -24.62 -4.78
N ILE A 28 -2.19 -23.98 -4.20
CA ILE A 28 -3.03 -24.58 -3.16
C ILE A 28 -4.13 -25.39 -3.85
N THR A 29 -3.84 -26.66 -4.12
CA THR A 29 -4.79 -27.59 -4.73
C THR A 29 -5.82 -28.13 -3.74
N ASN A 30 -5.49 -28.12 -2.44
CA ASN A 30 -6.42 -28.49 -1.38
C ASN A 30 -6.43 -27.41 -0.26
N PRO A 31 -7.48 -26.57 -0.19
CA PRO A 31 -7.60 -25.50 0.81
C PRO A 31 -7.61 -26.00 2.26
N ASP A 32 -7.99 -27.26 2.49
CA ASP A 32 -8.00 -27.89 3.81
C ASP A 32 -6.63 -28.47 4.20
N LEU A 33 -5.58 -28.32 3.39
CA LEU A 33 -4.23 -28.81 3.68
C LEU A 33 -3.21 -27.68 3.60
N ILE A 34 -3.17 -26.87 4.66
CA ILE A 34 -2.16 -25.83 4.85
C ILE A 34 -1.13 -26.27 5.89
N TYR A 35 0.15 -26.18 5.55
CA TYR A 35 1.26 -26.54 6.41
C TYR A 35 1.86 -25.32 7.13
N PRO A 36 2.34 -25.47 8.37
CA PRO A 36 3.17 -24.45 9.00
C PRO A 36 4.36 -24.08 8.11
N GLY A 37 4.58 -22.78 7.89
CA GLY A 37 5.64 -22.27 7.01
C GLY A 37 5.27 -22.18 5.52
N GLN A 38 4.09 -22.66 5.12
CA GLN A 38 3.61 -22.51 3.75
C GLN A 38 3.33 -21.02 3.45
N ARG A 39 3.93 -20.51 2.37
CA ARG A 39 3.69 -19.14 1.89
C ARG A 39 2.34 -19.05 1.20
N ILE A 40 1.50 -18.14 1.66
CA ILE A 40 0.17 -17.88 1.12
C ILE A 40 0.13 -16.42 0.68
N ARG A 41 -0.19 -16.22 -0.59
CA ARG A 41 -0.42 -14.90 -1.18
C ARG A 41 -1.78 -14.38 -0.72
N VAL A 42 -1.82 -13.17 -0.19
CA VAL A 42 -3.03 -12.56 0.38
C VAL A 42 -3.38 -11.25 -0.34
N ALA A 43 -2.90 -11.13 -1.57
CA ALA A 43 -2.93 -9.96 -2.44
C ALA A 43 -3.00 -10.42 -3.92
N PRO A 44 -3.65 -9.67 -4.83
CA PRO A 44 -3.64 -10.00 -6.26
C PRO A 44 -2.22 -10.12 -6.82
N PRO A 45 -1.97 -11.02 -7.78
CA PRO A 45 -0.71 -11.07 -8.51
C PRO A 45 -0.37 -9.76 -9.22
N GLU A 46 -1.38 -8.99 -9.61
CA GLU A 46 -1.21 -7.66 -10.21
C GLU A 46 -0.68 -6.62 -9.21
N MET A 47 -0.80 -6.86 -7.89
CA MET A 47 -0.11 -6.05 -6.88
C MET A 47 1.36 -6.49 -6.68
N GLU A 48 1.81 -7.56 -7.34
CA GLU A 48 3.23 -7.85 -7.49
C GLU A 48 3.70 -7.33 -8.85
N GLY A 49 4.42 -6.21 -8.85
CA GLY A 49 5.32 -5.87 -9.96
C GLY A 49 5.35 -4.41 -10.39
N GLU A 50 4.25 -3.67 -10.19
CA GLU A 50 4.17 -2.31 -10.75
C GLU A 50 4.18 -1.22 -9.68
N TYR A 51 3.50 -1.42 -8.55
CA TYR A 51 3.32 -0.40 -7.53
C TYR A 51 3.79 -0.84 -6.13
N GLU A 52 4.36 0.11 -5.40
CA GLU A 52 4.86 -0.04 -4.04
C GLU A 52 3.69 -0.34 -3.09
N PRO A 53 3.72 -1.46 -2.33
CA PRO A 53 2.74 -1.71 -1.29
C PRO A 53 2.79 -0.61 -0.23
N PHE A 54 1.68 -0.36 0.46
CA PHE A 54 1.65 0.64 1.53
C PHE A 54 2.64 0.27 2.65
N PRO A 55 3.68 1.07 2.92
CA PRO A 55 4.75 0.71 3.87
C PRO A 55 4.33 0.84 5.34
N GLY A 56 3.11 1.34 5.60
CA GLY A 56 2.62 1.67 6.95
C GLY A 56 2.71 3.17 7.22
N ALA A 57 1.80 3.70 8.06
CA ALA A 57 1.76 5.14 8.33
C ALA A 57 3.01 5.63 9.08
N ASP A 58 3.56 4.79 9.96
CA ASP A 58 4.77 5.11 10.76
C ASP A 58 6.03 5.26 9.91
N PHE A 59 6.01 4.84 8.63
CA PHE A 59 7.09 5.07 7.68
C PHE A 59 7.28 6.56 7.35
N PHE A 60 6.20 7.35 7.36
CA PHE A 60 6.21 8.75 6.91
C PHE A 60 6.54 9.71 8.05
N GLN A 61 7.81 9.70 8.45
CA GLN A 61 8.33 10.48 9.57
C GLN A 61 9.61 11.20 9.18
N PRO A 62 9.92 12.37 9.79
CA PRO A 62 11.03 13.23 9.35
C PRO A 62 12.42 12.60 9.36
N SER A 63 12.60 11.48 10.07
CA SER A 63 13.86 10.74 10.11
C SER A 63 14.03 9.72 8.97
N VAL A 64 13.01 9.50 8.14
CA VAL A 64 13.04 8.48 7.08
C VAL A 64 13.42 9.10 5.74
N SER A 65 14.47 8.54 5.15
CA SER A 65 14.88 8.77 3.77
C SER A 65 14.78 7.46 2.99
N SER A 66 14.11 7.47 1.84
CA SER A 66 13.87 6.30 1.01
C SER A 66 13.45 6.70 -0.41
N PRO A 67 13.88 5.95 -1.46
CA PRO A 67 13.38 6.11 -2.83
C PRO A 67 11.85 6.00 -2.95
N ILE A 68 11.17 5.34 -2.00
CA ILE A 68 9.71 5.26 -1.94
C ILE A 68 9.09 6.67 -1.80
N ILE A 69 9.71 7.54 -1.01
CA ILE A 69 9.23 8.91 -0.76
C ILE A 69 9.37 9.75 -2.04
N GLU A 70 10.50 9.62 -2.71
CA GLU A 70 10.76 10.32 -3.97
C GLU A 70 9.79 9.87 -5.07
N ALA A 71 9.61 8.55 -5.24
CA ALA A 71 8.65 7.98 -6.19
C ALA A 71 7.21 8.44 -5.91
N MET A 72 6.81 8.47 -4.63
CA MET A 72 5.53 9.01 -4.19
C MET A 72 5.41 10.49 -4.57
N GLY A 73 6.45 11.28 -4.32
CA GLY A 73 6.46 12.71 -4.64
C GLY A 73 6.28 13.00 -6.13
N TYR A 74 6.91 12.22 -7.00
CA TYR A 74 6.70 12.35 -8.45
C TYR A 74 5.26 12.01 -8.86
N ARG A 75 4.66 10.96 -8.29
CA ARG A 75 3.23 10.68 -8.53
C ARG A 75 2.32 11.81 -8.07
N LEU A 76 2.62 12.44 -6.93
CA LEU A 76 1.87 13.61 -6.46
C LEU A 76 1.98 14.80 -7.42
N ILE A 77 3.13 14.99 -8.08
CA ILE A 77 3.28 15.98 -9.15
C ILE A 77 2.38 15.65 -10.34
N GLU A 78 2.42 14.41 -10.82
CA GLU A 78 1.61 13.94 -11.95
C GLU A 78 0.10 14.06 -11.67
N GLU A 79 -0.31 13.83 -10.43
CA GLU A 79 -1.68 14.01 -9.97
C GLU A 79 -2.07 15.49 -9.76
N GLY A 80 -1.17 16.44 -10.01
CA GLY A 80 -1.42 17.88 -9.82
C GLY A 80 -1.54 18.29 -8.35
N CYS A 81 -1.06 17.44 -7.44
CA CYS A 81 -1.15 17.62 -5.99
C CYS A 81 0.16 18.13 -5.35
N SER A 82 1.11 18.62 -6.15
CA SER A 82 2.41 19.11 -5.67
C SER A 82 2.32 20.34 -4.76
N ALA A 83 3.20 20.39 -3.76
CA ALA A 83 3.56 21.56 -2.96
C ALA A 83 5.09 21.78 -2.93
N TYR A 84 5.83 21.12 -3.81
CA TYR A 84 7.29 21.22 -3.90
C TYR A 84 7.73 22.54 -4.56
N ALA A 85 8.87 23.08 -4.11
CA ALA A 85 9.52 24.21 -4.76
C ALA A 85 10.46 23.75 -5.89
N ASP A 86 11.36 22.81 -5.56
CA ASP A 86 12.41 22.33 -6.49
C ASP A 86 12.18 20.88 -6.96
N GLY A 87 11.18 20.19 -6.42
CA GLY A 87 10.87 18.78 -6.67
C GLY A 87 10.90 17.94 -5.39
N PRO A 88 10.47 16.67 -5.46
CA PRO A 88 10.61 15.73 -4.36
C PRO A 88 12.05 15.23 -4.27
N ASP A 89 12.47 14.87 -3.07
CA ASP A 89 13.67 14.09 -2.82
C ASP A 89 13.31 12.84 -2.02
N SER A 90 14.30 12.05 -1.64
CA SER A 90 14.07 10.83 -0.87
C SER A 90 13.73 11.07 0.61
N GLN A 91 13.84 12.30 1.15
CA GLN A 91 13.66 12.60 2.57
C GLN A 91 12.22 13.06 2.86
N TRP A 92 11.54 12.40 3.81
CA TRP A 92 10.19 12.82 4.17
C TRP A 92 10.19 14.24 4.75
N SER A 93 9.39 15.13 4.17
CA SER A 93 9.34 16.55 4.51
C SER A 93 7.91 17.07 4.69
N GLU A 94 7.82 18.32 5.13
CA GLU A 94 6.55 19.05 5.18
C GLU A 94 5.93 19.28 3.79
N ALA A 95 6.76 19.35 2.74
CA ALA A 95 6.28 19.48 1.37
C ALA A 95 5.54 18.21 0.93
N ASP A 96 6.05 17.03 1.29
CA ASP A 96 5.39 15.75 1.05
C ASP A 96 4.05 15.68 1.77
N ARG A 97 4.03 15.98 3.08
CA ARG A 97 2.79 15.98 3.87
C ARG A 97 1.73 16.89 3.25
N LYS A 98 2.11 18.12 2.86
CA LYS A 98 1.18 19.07 2.22
C LYS A 98 0.70 18.58 0.86
N SER A 99 1.60 18.01 0.06
CA SER A 99 1.27 17.46 -1.26
C SER A 99 0.29 16.30 -1.12
N TYR A 100 0.54 15.40 -0.17
CA TYR A 100 -0.30 14.25 0.10
C TYR A 100 -1.67 14.65 0.69
N ALA A 101 -1.73 15.70 1.51
CA ALA A 101 -3.00 16.24 1.99
C ALA A 101 -3.89 16.76 0.84
N LYS A 102 -3.28 17.35 -0.22
CA LYS A 102 -4.01 17.73 -1.44
C LYS A 102 -4.54 16.50 -2.17
N TRP A 103 -3.73 15.43 -2.26
CA TRP A 103 -4.13 14.16 -2.86
C TRP A 103 -5.32 13.51 -2.12
N GLN A 104 -5.25 13.43 -0.79
CA GLN A 104 -6.37 12.94 0.03
C GLN A 104 -7.65 13.75 -0.22
N ARG A 105 -7.57 15.09 -0.28
CA ARG A 105 -8.72 15.94 -0.61
C ARG A 105 -9.24 15.72 -2.03
N LYS A 106 -8.35 15.55 -3.01
CA LYS A 106 -8.71 15.23 -4.41
C LYS A 106 -9.51 13.92 -4.49
N LEU A 107 -9.17 12.95 -3.66
CA LEU A 107 -9.89 11.69 -3.52
C LEU A 107 -11.20 11.79 -2.70
N GLY A 108 -11.53 12.96 -2.16
CA GLY A 108 -12.74 13.21 -1.37
C GLY A 108 -12.61 12.92 0.13
N PHE A 109 -11.40 12.64 0.63
CA PHE A 109 -11.17 12.53 2.08
C PHE A 109 -11.18 13.92 2.72
N GLY A 110 -11.60 13.98 3.99
CA GLY A 110 -11.70 15.23 4.75
C GLY A 110 -11.43 15.03 6.24
N GLY A 111 -11.25 16.15 6.95
CA GLY A 111 -10.93 16.13 8.38
C GLY A 111 -9.62 15.37 8.65
N ARG A 112 -9.67 14.44 9.61
CA ARG A 112 -8.50 13.64 10.02
C ARG A 112 -8.01 12.66 8.96
N ASP A 113 -8.85 12.30 7.99
CA ASP A 113 -8.46 11.40 6.90
C ASP A 113 -7.74 12.14 5.75
N ALA A 114 -7.57 13.47 5.87
CA ALA A 114 -6.87 14.33 4.93
C ALA A 114 -5.77 15.17 5.62
N ASP A 115 -5.07 14.54 6.57
CA ASP A 115 -4.01 15.13 7.40
C ASP A 115 -2.63 15.20 6.71
N GLY A 116 -2.50 14.56 5.55
CA GLY A 116 -1.28 14.47 4.77
C GLY A 116 -0.36 13.30 5.14
N ILE A 117 -0.74 12.46 6.11
CA ILE A 117 -0.04 11.21 6.36
C ILE A 117 -0.64 10.13 5.47
N PRO A 118 0.16 9.42 4.66
CA PRO A 118 -0.35 8.37 3.80
C PRO A 118 -1.06 7.27 4.57
N GLY A 119 -2.26 6.92 4.10
CA GLY A 119 -3.02 5.78 4.56
C GLY A 119 -3.21 4.77 3.43
N ARG A 120 -3.43 3.49 3.78
CA ARG A 120 -3.56 2.39 2.81
C ARG A 120 -4.46 2.74 1.61
N LYS A 121 -5.68 3.24 1.84
CA LYS A 121 -6.66 3.52 0.78
C LYS A 121 -6.25 4.64 -0.18
N SER A 122 -5.60 5.69 0.33
CA SER A 122 -5.13 6.80 -0.51
C SER A 122 -3.83 6.43 -1.23
N TRP A 123 -3.00 5.59 -0.60
CA TRP A 123 -1.76 5.07 -1.15
C TRP A 123 -2.02 4.15 -2.34
N GLU A 124 -2.91 3.18 -2.17
CA GLU A 124 -3.34 2.25 -3.22
C GLU A 124 -3.86 2.98 -4.46
N ARG A 125 -4.46 4.17 -4.32
CA ARG A 125 -4.95 4.97 -5.45
C ARG A 125 -3.86 5.82 -6.12
N LEU A 126 -2.77 6.11 -5.40
CA LEU A 126 -1.70 6.96 -5.93
C LEU A 126 -0.86 6.20 -6.97
N HIS A 127 -0.84 4.85 -6.88
CA HIS A 127 -0.05 3.98 -7.74
C HIS A 127 1.42 4.41 -7.74
N VAL A 128 2.02 4.49 -6.55
CA VAL A 128 3.46 4.77 -6.39
C VAL A 128 4.21 3.61 -7.05
N PRO A 129 5.10 3.86 -8.03
CA PRO A 129 5.86 2.78 -8.67
C PRO A 129 6.67 1.99 -7.65
N ALA A 130 6.73 0.67 -7.82
CA ALA A 130 7.58 -0.18 -7.01
C ALA A 130 9.04 0.20 -7.23
N VAL A 131 9.77 0.44 -6.13
CA VAL A 131 11.20 0.73 -6.17
C VAL A 131 11.96 -0.52 -5.71
N TYR A 132 12.63 -1.19 -6.65
CA TYR A 132 13.49 -2.33 -6.36
C TYR A 132 14.92 -1.84 -6.18
N GLU A 133 15.51 -2.10 -5.01
CA GLU A 133 16.96 -1.97 -4.78
C GLU A 133 17.72 -3.22 -5.26
#